data_AF-A0A3D1JRS4-F1
#
_entry.id   AF-A0A3D1JRS4-F1
#
_cell.length_a   1.000
_cell.length_b   1.000
_cell.length_c   1.000
_cell.angle_alpha   90.00
_cell.angle_beta   90.00
_cell.angle_gamma   90.00
#
_symmetry.space_group_name_H-M   'P 1'
#
loop_
_entity.id
_entity.type
_entity.pdbx_description
1 polymer ?
#
loop_
_entity_poly.entity_id
_entity_poly.type
_entity_poly.pdbx_seq_one_letter_code
_entity_poly.pdbx_strand_id
1 'polypeptide(L)' 'IEATGEFVWNLATRSLADAMNQSCAAVPPEVSEFDLTGLTPLPSTRVRPPRVAESPVTFECRSTQILQL' A
#
# COMPACT_ATOMS: atom_id res chain seq x y z
N ILE A 1 3.03 -9.50 3.46
CA ILE A 1 2.08 -9.68 4.57
C ILE A 1 2.45 -10.90 5.41
N GLU A 2 2.62 -12.09 4.81
CA GLU A 2 2.96 -13.33 5.54
C GLU A 2 4.15 -13.19 6.50
N ALA A 3 5.25 -12.56 6.05
CA ALA A 3 6.45 -12.39 6.88
C ALA A 3 6.30 -11.40 8.04
N THR A 4 5.40 -10.41 7.94
CA THR A 4 5.32 -9.28 8.89
C THR A 4 4.05 -9.23 9.71
N GLY A 5 2.97 -9.86 9.24
CA GLY A 5 1.63 -9.78 9.82
C GLY A 5 0.98 -8.39 9.74
N GLU A 6 1.60 -7.41 9.09
CA GLU A 6 1.16 -6.01 9.07
C GLU A 6 1.01 -5.51 7.64
N PHE A 7 -0.04 -4.71 7.40
CA PHE A 7 -0.28 -4.04 6.12
C PHE A 7 -1.14 -2.80 6.29
N VAL A 8 -1.16 -1.97 5.25
CA VAL A 8 -2.04 -0.82 5.16
C VAL A 8 -2.96 -0.98 3.97
N TRP A 9 -4.26 -0.81 4.18
CA TRP A 9 -5.24 -0.71 3.11
C TRP A 9 -5.55 0.77 2.86
N ASN A 10 -5.48 1.21 1.59
CA ASN A 10 -5.74 2.58 1.18
C ASN A 10 -6.93 2.58 0.22
N LEU A 11 -7.92 3.45 0.47
CA LEU A 11 -9.03 3.65 -0.45
C LEU A 11 -8.54 4.39 -1.69
N ALA A 12 -8.62 3.74 -2.85
CA ALA A 12 -8.35 4.37 -4.13
C ALA A 12 -9.63 5.04 -4.67
N THR A 13 -9.61 6.38 -4.74
CA THR A 13 -10.67 7.17 -5.40
C THR A 13 -10.38 7.33 -6.89
N ARG A 14 -11.32 7.92 -7.64
CA ARG A 14 -11.18 8.13 -9.08
C ARG A 14 -9.91 8.90 -9.47
N SER A 15 -9.50 9.88 -8.66
CA SER A 15 -8.27 10.65 -8.90
C SER A 15 -6.98 9.85 -8.68
N LEU A 16 -7.05 8.73 -7.96
CA LEU A 16 -5.92 7.84 -7.69
C LEU A 16 -5.88 6.63 -8.64
N ALA A 17 -6.86 6.48 -9.54
CA ALA A 17 -7.02 5.27 -10.35
C ALA A 17 -5.79 4.99 -11.22
N ASP A 18 -5.23 6.01 -11.88
CA ASP A 18 -4.08 5.83 -12.77
C ASP A 18 -2.82 5.48 -11.97
N ALA A 19 -2.56 6.16 -10.85
CA ALA A 19 -1.44 5.85 -9.95
C ALA A 19 -1.57 4.44 -9.35
N MET A 20 -2.76 4.05 -8.93
CA MET A 20 -3.04 2.70 -8.43
C MET A 20 -2.82 1.63 -9.52
N ASN A 21 -3.21 1.91 -10.77
CA ASN A 21 -2.94 0.99 -11.88
C ASN A 21 -1.45 0.90 -12.20
N GLN A 22 -0.71 2.01 -12.15
CA GLN A 22 0.73 2.02 -12.35
C GLN A 22 1.48 1.23 -11.26
N SER A 23 0.94 1.15 -10.04
CA SER A 23 1.55 0.39 -8.94
C SER A 23 1.55 -1.12 -9.16
N CYS A 24 0.90 -1.66 -10.20
CA CYS A 24 0.99 -3.08 -10.55
C CYS A 24 1.95 -3.36 -11.72
N ALA A 25 2.76 -2.39 -12.13
CA ALA A 25 3.76 -2.57 -13.17
C ALA A 25 4.79 -3.64 -12.77
N ALA A 26 5.18 -4.49 -13.73
CA ALA A 26 6.21 -5.50 -13.52
C ALA A 26 7.61 -4.85 -13.52
N VAL A 27 8.05 -4.42 -12.34
CA VAL A 27 9.36 -3.81 -12.12
C VAL A 27 10.27 -4.72 -11.27
N PRO A 28 11.60 -4.49 -11.27
CA PRO A 28 12.51 -5.19 -10.38
C PRO A 28 12.16 -4.98 -8.90
N PRO A 29 12.45 -5.94 -8.00
CA PRO A 29 12.09 -5.89 -6.59
C PRO A 29 12.74 -4.76 -5.79
N GLU A 30 13.82 -4.18 -6.30
CA GLU A 30 14.50 -3.03 -5.73
C GLU A 30 13.79 -1.69 -6.00
N VAL A 31 12.84 -1.66 -6.94
CA VAL A 31 12.10 -0.44 -7.31
C VAL A 31 10.84 -0.34 -6.47
N SER A 32 10.71 0.74 -5.70
CA SER A 32 9.47 1.00 -4.95
C SER A 32 8.39 1.53 -5.88
N GLU A 33 7.16 1.06 -5.71
CA GLU A 33 5.99 1.58 -6.41
C GLU A 33 5.68 3.03 -6.03
N PHE A 34 6.12 3.51 -4.86
CA PHE A 34 6.01 4.93 -4.50
C PHE A 34 6.83 5.81 -5.47
N ASP A 35 8.05 5.38 -5.83
CA ASP A 35 8.90 6.11 -6.78
C ASP A 35 8.30 6.11 -8.19
N LEU A 36 7.66 5.01 -8.59
CA LEU A 36 7.02 4.88 -9.91
C LEU A 36 5.76 5.71 -10.06
N THR A 37 4.93 5.73 -9.01
CA THR A 37 3.60 6.35 -9.04
C THR A 37 3.61 7.82 -8.63
N GLY A 38 4.68 8.28 -7.97
CA GLY A 38 4.78 9.61 -7.39
C GLY A 38 3.88 9.83 -6.17
N LEU A 39 3.30 8.75 -5.62
CA LEU A 39 2.52 8.81 -4.38
C LEU A 39 3.45 9.04 -3.18
N THR A 40 2.95 9.73 -2.15
CA THR A 40 3.75 10.07 -0.98
C THR A 40 3.60 9.01 0.11
N PRO A 41 4.67 8.30 0.51
CA PRO A 41 4.62 7.42 1.67
C PRO A 41 4.54 8.23 2.96
N LEU A 42 3.52 7.95 3.77
CA LEU A 42 3.30 8.61 5.06
C LEU A 42 3.43 7.59 6.22
N PRO A 43 4.20 7.86 7.28
CA PRO A 43 4.40 6.90 8.36
C PRO A 43 3.10 6.51 9.08
N SER A 44 2.92 5.20 9.29
CA SER A 44 1.81 4.66 10.08
C SER A 44 1.99 4.82 11.58
N THR A 45 0.87 4.79 12.32
CA THR A 45 0.85 5.00 13.78
C THR A 45 0.84 3.71 14.59
N ARG A 46 0.27 2.63 14.05
CA ARG A 46 0.03 1.34 14.73
C ARG A 46 0.73 0.16 14.06
N VAL A 47 1.20 0.32 12.82
CA VAL A 47 1.85 -0.72 12.01
C VAL A 47 3.09 -0.16 11.32
N ARG A 48 4.02 -1.03 10.91
CA ARG A 48 5.28 -0.61 10.26
C ARG A 48 5.14 -0.12 8.81
N PRO A 49 4.34 -0.76 7.93
CA PRO A 49 4.25 -0.32 6.54
C PRO A 49 3.66 1.10 6.44
N PRO A 50 4.14 1.95 5.52
CA PRO A 50 3.60 3.30 5.35
C PRO A 50 2.21 3.28 4.70
N ARG A 51 1.46 4.37 4.91
CA ARG A 51 0.20 4.66 4.19
C ARG A 51 0.42 5.60 3.01
N VAL A 52 -0.55 5.66 2.10
CA VAL A 52 -0.54 6.60 0.96
C VAL A 52 -1.14 7.92 1.42
N ALA A 53 -0.37 9.01 1.40
CA ALA A 53 -0.82 10.31 1.93
C ALA A 53 -2.05 10.86 1.19
N GLU A 54 -2.15 10.56 -0.11
CA GLU A 54 -3.20 11.03 -1.00
C GLU A 54 -4.51 10.24 -0.84
N SER A 55 -4.49 9.12 -0.13
CA SER A 55 -5.71 8.34 0.12
C SER A 55 -6.58 9.03 1.18
N PRO A 56 -7.88 9.26 0.91
CA PRO A 56 -8.76 9.93 1.87
C PRO A 56 -9.11 9.06 3.07
N VAL A 57 -8.95 7.73 2.96
CA VAL A 57 -9.25 6.77 4.03
C VAL A 57 -8.21 5.65 4.00
N THR A 58 -7.66 5.35 5.16
CA THR A 58 -6.63 4.32 5.34
C THR A 58 -6.97 3.46 6.54
N PHE A 59 -6.75 2.15 6.43
CA PHE A 59 -6.76 1.22 7.56
C PHE A 59 -5.38 0.63 7.82
N GLU A 60 -4.92 0.79 9.06
CA GLU A 60 -3.70 0.17 9.58
C GLU A 60 -4.07 -1.20 10.17
N CYS A 61 -3.63 -2.27 9.52
CA CYS A 61 -4.17 -3.61 9.74
C CYS A 61 -3.09 -4.58 10.24
N ARG A 62 -3.50 -5.48 11.15
CA ARG A 62 -2.76 -6.70 11.49
C ARG A 62 -3.53 -7.91 10.97
N SER A 63 -2.82 -8.81 10.30
CA SER A 63 -3.39 -10.05 9.79
C SER A 63 -3.84 -10.94 10.95
N THR A 64 -5.09 -11.40 10.90
CA THR A 64 -5.65 -12.37 11.85
C THR A 64 -5.52 -13.79 11.33
N GLN A 65 -5.77 -13.98 10.04
CA GLN A 65 -5.72 -15.25 9.33
C GLN A 65 -5.36 -15.01 7.87
N ILE A 66 -4.56 -15.92 7.29
CA ILE A 66 -4.29 -16.00 5.86
C ILE A 66 -4.77 -17.38 5.40
N LEU A 67 -5.73 -17.40 4.49
CA LEU A 67 -6.32 -18.63 3.94
C LEU A 67 -5.87 -18.78 2.49
N GLN A 68 -5.24 -19.91 2.17
CA GLN A 68 -4.93 -20.30 0.80
C GLN A 68 -6.10 -21.11 0.24
N LEU A 69 -6.70 -20.62 -0.86
CA LEU A 69 -7.84 -21.24 -1.55
C LEU A 69 -7.39 -22.17 -2.68
#